data_AF-A0A418UQ04-F1
#
_entry.id   AF-A0A418UQ04-F1
#
_cell.length_a   1.000
_cell.length_b   1.000
_cell.length_c   1.000
_cell.angle_alpha   90.00
_cell.angle_beta   90.00
_cell.angle_gamma   90.00
#
_symmetry.space_group_name_H-M   'P 1'
#
loop_
_entity.id
_entity.type
_entity.pdbx_description
1 polymer ?
#
loop_
_entity_poly.entity_id
_entity_poly.type
_entity_poly.pdbx_seq_one_letter_code
_entity_poly.pdbx_strand_id
1 'polypeptide(L)'
;MVLQVNLEELGTARSLAGQSAASLEGVHPEEGSQAVFGQAVLTGAAQAFAWECRQAARRGGQRADSLVEGLSWSMNAYEETDQEAAQGARAIGGTIDSGSGWGAWR
;
A
#
# COMPACT_ATOMS: atom_id res chain seq x y z
N MET A 1 -24.18 1.77 10.25
CA MET A 1 -23.29 1.34 9.15
C MET A 1 -22.06 0.75 9.82
N VAL A 2 -21.81 -0.55 9.69
CA VAL A 2 -20.59 -1.19 10.22
C VAL A 2 -19.62 -1.27 9.05
N LEU A 3 -18.45 -0.66 9.19
CA LEU A 3 -17.37 -0.79 8.22
C LEU A 3 -16.86 -2.24 8.31
N GLN A 4 -17.30 -3.08 7.38
CA GLN A 4 -16.72 -4.41 7.18
C GLN A 4 -15.45 -4.23 6.38
N VAL A 5 -14.32 -4.05 7.07
CA VAL A 5 -13.02 -3.93 6.41
C VAL A 5 -12.50 -5.34 6.14
N ASN A 6 -12.28 -5.67 4.86
CA ASN A 6 -11.64 -6.92 4.48
C ASN A 6 -10.11 -6.73 4.42
N LEU A 7 -9.40 -7.18 5.46
CA LEU A 7 -7.94 -7.10 5.54
C LEU A 7 -7.24 -7.92 4.44
N GLU A 8 -7.86 -8.99 3.93
CA GLU A 8 -7.31 -9.79 2.84
C GLU A 8 -7.30 -9.01 1.50
N GLU A 9 -8.37 -8.24 1.24
CA GLU A 9 -8.45 -7.37 0.06
C GLU A 9 -7.42 -6.24 0.13
N LEU A 10 -7.24 -5.64 1.31
CA LEU A 10 -6.19 -4.63 1.53
C LEU A 10 -4.78 -5.21 1.35
N GLY A 11 -4.54 -6.41 1.86
CA GLY A 11 -3.28 -7.13 1.65
C GLY A 11 -3.02 -7.44 0.17
N THR A 12 -4.07 -7.84 -0.56
CA THR A 12 -3.99 -8.09 -2.01
C THR A 12 -3.67 -6.80 -2.77
N ALA A 13 -4.36 -5.70 -2.48
CA ALA A 13 -4.09 -4.40 -3.08
C ALA A 13 -2.66 -3.92 -2.80
N ARG A 14 -2.17 -4.11 -1.57
CA ARG A 14 -0.80 -3.77 -1.18
C ARG A 14 0.22 -4.57 -1.97
N SER A 15 -0.01 -5.87 -2.12
CA SER A 15 0.86 -6.75 -2.93
C SER A 15 0.91 -6.31 -4.39
N LEU A 16 -0.25 -5.99 -4.99
CA LEU A 16 -0.32 -5.50 -6.37
C LEU A 16 0.39 -4.15 -6.56
N ALA A 17 0.28 -3.24 -5.58
CA ALA A 17 1.03 -1.99 -5.60
C ALA A 17 2.55 -2.23 -5.53
N GLY A 18 3.02 -3.10 -4.64
CA GLY A 18 4.43 -3.47 -4.57
C GLY A 18 4.96 -4.13 -5.84
N GLN A 19 4.18 -5.02 -6.46
CA GLN A 19 4.52 -5.64 -7.75
C GLN A 19 4.59 -4.60 -8.88
N SER A 20 3.72 -3.59 -8.84
CA SER A 20 3.76 -2.48 -9.80
C SER A 20 5.03 -1.64 -9.65
N ALA A 21 5.44 -1.33 -8.41
CA ALA A 21 6.71 -0.64 -8.15
C ALA A 21 7.90 -1.42 -8.71
N ALA A 22 8.00 -2.72 -8.37
CA ALA A 22 9.06 -3.60 -8.86
C ALA A 22 9.08 -3.72 -10.40
N SER A 23 7.91 -3.77 -11.03
CA SER A 23 7.83 -3.81 -12.50
C SER A 23 8.35 -2.53 -13.15
N LEU A 24 8.13 -1.37 -12.52
CA LEU A 24 8.59 -0.08 -13.01
C LEU A 24 10.10 0.14 -12.84
N GLU A 25 10.73 -0.49 -11.84
CA GLU A 25 12.19 -0.45 -11.67
C GLU A 25 12.94 -1.08 -12.86
N GLY A 26 12.34 -2.08 -13.51
CA GLY A 26 12.93 -2.74 -14.69
C GLY A 26 12.80 -1.96 -16.00
N VAL A 27 12.19 -0.78 -16.00
CA VAL A 27 11.98 0.01 -17.23
C VAL A 27 13.28 0.70 -17.65
N HIS A 28 13.95 0.10 -18.63
CA HIS A 28 15.17 0.63 -19.25
C HIS A 28 14.97 0.80 -20.76
N PRO A 29 14.42 1.94 -21.21
CA PRO A 29 14.26 2.23 -22.62
C PRO A 29 15.63 2.35 -23.29
N GLU A 30 15.74 1.80 -24.50
CA GLU A 30 16.93 1.95 -25.31
C GLU A 30 17.12 3.40 -25.76
N GLU A 31 18.33 3.92 -25.55
CA GLU A 31 18.70 5.30 -25.92
C GLU A 31 19.02 5.43 -27.42
N GLY A 32 19.18 4.28 -28.10
CA GLY A 32 19.62 4.15 -29.48
C GLY A 32 21.02 4.74 -29.74
N SER A 33 21.42 4.80 -31.00
CA SER A 33 22.75 5.30 -31.37
C SER A 33 22.76 5.94 -32.75
N GLN A 34 23.78 6.76 -33.02
CA GLN A 34 23.95 7.38 -34.33
C GLN A 34 24.20 6.33 -35.43
N ALA A 35 24.76 5.17 -35.10
CA ALA A 35 24.91 4.05 -36.02
C ALA A 35 23.56 3.47 -36.46
N VAL A 36 22.54 3.55 -35.61
CA VAL A 36 21.17 3.08 -35.90
C VAL A 36 20.37 4.15 -36.62
N PHE A 37 20.47 5.41 -36.20
CA PHE A 37 19.62 6.48 -36.70
C PHE A 37 20.21 7.28 -37.87
N GLY A 38 21.50 7.15 -38.17
CA GLY A 38 22.19 7.87 -39.25
C GLY A 38 22.32 9.39 -39.06
N GLN A 39 21.62 9.98 -38.07
CA GLN A 39 21.65 11.40 -37.75
C GLN A 39 21.78 11.64 -36.24
N ALA A 40 22.66 12.59 -35.87
CA ALA A 40 22.91 12.95 -34.48
C ALA A 40 21.66 13.52 -33.78
N VAL A 41 20.84 14.32 -34.49
CA VAL A 41 19.60 14.90 -33.94
C VAL A 41 18.61 13.82 -33.52
N LEU A 42 18.46 12.77 -34.32
CA LEU A 42 17.58 11.64 -34.00
C LEU A 42 18.10 10.83 -32.80
N THR A 43 19.42 10.70 -32.68
CA THR A 43 20.05 10.04 -31.52
C THR A 43 19.80 10.85 -30.24
N GLY A 44 19.98 12.17 -30.29
CA GLY A 44 19.68 13.05 -29.16
C GLY A 44 18.19 13.03 -28.77
N ALA A 45 17.29 12.99 -29.75
CA ALA A 45 15.86 12.86 -29.50
C ALA A 45 15.49 11.52 -28.84
N ALA A 46 16.10 10.41 -29.28
CA ALA A 46 15.90 9.09 -28.68
C ALA A 46 16.42 9.03 -27.23
N GLN A 47 17.59 9.61 -26.96
CA GLN A 47 18.14 9.74 -25.60
C GLN A 47 17.22 10.55 -24.68
N ALA A 48 16.70 11.68 -25.17
CA ALA A 48 15.77 12.52 -24.40
C ALA A 48 14.46 11.78 -24.09
N PHE A 49 13.90 11.07 -25.07
CA PHE A 49 12.72 10.23 -24.87
C PHE A 49 12.97 9.12 -23.85
N ALA A 50 14.09 8.39 -23.97
CA ALA A 50 14.47 7.34 -23.03
C ALA A 50 14.63 7.88 -21.60
N TRP A 51 15.22 9.07 -21.45
CA TRP A 51 15.31 9.75 -20.16
C TRP A 51 13.93 10.07 -19.58
N GLU A 52 13.03 10.67 -20.35
CA GLU A 52 11.66 10.99 -19.92
C GLU A 52 10.89 9.74 -19.48
N CYS A 53 11.00 8.64 -20.25
CA CYS A 53 10.40 7.36 -19.90
C CYS A 53 10.93 6.82 -18.56
N ARG A 54 12.24 6.90 -18.30
CA ARG A 54 12.82 6.51 -17.00
C ARG A 54 12.32 7.39 -15.86
N GLN A 55 12.22 8.70 -16.07
CA GLN A 55 11.66 9.59 -15.04
C GLN A 55 10.18 9.31 -14.78
N ALA A 56 9.40 9.01 -15.81
CA ALA A 56 8.01 8.62 -15.67
C ALA A 56 7.86 7.30 -14.90
N ALA A 57 8.68 6.28 -15.22
CA ALA A 57 8.70 5.02 -14.50
C ALA A 57 9.07 5.21 -13.03
N ARG A 58 10.11 5.99 -12.74
CA ARG A 58 10.52 6.35 -11.36
C ARG A 58 9.41 7.04 -10.59
N ARG A 59 8.71 8.02 -11.19
CA ARG A 59 7.56 8.69 -10.56
C ARG A 59 6.41 7.71 -10.32
N GLY A 60 6.18 6.77 -11.23
CA GLY A 60 5.19 5.70 -11.06
C GLY A 60 5.53 4.79 -9.88
N GLY A 61 6.80 4.36 -9.78
CA GLY A 61 7.29 3.55 -8.66
C GLY A 61 7.10 4.25 -7.32
N GLN A 62 7.50 5.51 -7.20
CA GLN A 62 7.30 6.30 -5.99
C GLN A 62 5.82 6.39 -5.57
N ARG A 63 4.90 6.53 -6.52
CA ARG A 63 3.46 6.54 -6.23
C ARG A 63 2.97 5.18 -5.75
N ALA A 64 3.47 4.10 -6.35
CA ALA A 64 3.16 2.74 -5.92
C ALA A 64 3.68 2.46 -4.50
N ASP A 65 4.88 2.94 -4.15
CA ASP A 65 5.43 2.85 -2.79
C ASP A 65 4.55 3.61 -1.79
N SER A 66 4.14 4.85 -2.10
CA SER A 66 3.21 5.60 -1.24
C SER A 66 1.87 4.89 -1.05
N LEU A 67 1.37 4.16 -2.05
CA LEU A 67 0.17 3.32 -1.91
C LEU A 67 0.42 2.14 -0.97
N VAL A 68 1.57 1.47 -1.09
CA VAL A 68 1.96 0.40 -0.16
C VAL A 68 2.02 0.89 1.28
N GLU A 69 2.62 2.06 1.51
CA GLU A 69 2.68 2.71 2.82
C GLU A 69 1.29 3.03 3.37
N GLY A 70 0.44 3.68 2.57
CA GLY A 70 -0.92 4.04 2.98
C GLY A 70 -1.82 2.84 3.29
N LEU A 71 -1.69 1.76 2.51
CA LEU A 71 -2.39 0.50 2.75
C LEU A 71 -1.89 -0.19 4.03
N SER A 72 -0.57 -0.20 4.24
CA SER A 72 0.03 -0.77 5.46
C SER A 72 -0.43 -0.01 6.71
N TRP A 73 -0.46 1.33 6.64
CA TRP A 73 -0.98 2.16 7.71
C TRP A 73 -2.44 1.86 8.01
N SER A 74 -3.28 1.77 6.97
CA SER A 74 -4.71 1.47 7.13
C SER A 74 -4.93 0.11 7.79
N MET A 75 -4.22 -0.93 7.34
CA MET A 75 -4.29 -2.27 7.94
C MET A 75 -3.94 -2.24 9.44
N ASN A 76 -2.84 -1.58 9.81
CA ASN A 76 -2.43 -1.45 11.21
C ASN A 76 -3.47 -0.71 12.05
N ALA A 77 -4.05 0.37 11.54
CA ALA A 77 -5.07 1.14 12.25
C ALA A 77 -6.35 0.32 12.50
N TYR A 78 -6.73 -0.54 11.55
CA TYR A 78 -7.86 -1.45 11.73
C TYR A 78 -7.56 -2.56 12.74
N GLU A 79 -6.36 -3.13 12.71
CA GLU A 79 -5.94 -4.11 13.73
C GLU A 79 -5.90 -3.50 15.14
N GLU A 80 -5.41 -2.27 15.28
CA GLU A 80 -5.41 -1.53 16.56
C GLU A 80 -6.85 -1.31 17.05
N THR A 81 -7.74 -0.83 16.17
CA THR A 81 -9.15 -0.61 16.50
C THR A 81 -9.85 -1.92 16.93
N ASP A 82 -9.56 -3.04 16.25
CA ASP A 82 -10.10 -4.35 16.62
C ASP A 82 -9.60 -4.82 18.00
N GLN A 83 -8.31 -4.61 18.28
CA GLN A 83 -7.73 -4.92 19.60
C GLN A 83 -8.35 -4.08 20.72
N GLU A 84 -8.55 -2.78 20.49
CA GLU A 84 -9.22 -1.89 21.44
C GLU A 84 -10.66 -2.34 21.68
N ALA A 85 -11.41 -2.68 20.63
CA ALA A 85 -12.77 -3.18 20.74
C ALA A 85 -12.83 -4.50 21.53
N ALA A 86 -11.91 -5.43 21.26
CA ALA A 86 -11.81 -6.69 21.98
C ALA A 86 -11.44 -6.48 23.46
N GLN A 87 -10.55 -5.54 23.77
CA GLN A 87 -10.21 -5.18 25.15
C GLN A 87 -11.42 -4.56 25.88
N GLY A 88 -12.14 -3.64 25.24
CA GLY A 88 -13.36 -3.04 25.78
C GLY A 88 -14.44 -4.09 26.05
N ALA A 89 -14.65 -5.03 25.12
CA ALA A 89 -15.59 -6.14 25.29
C ALA A 89 -15.20 -7.05 26.47
N ARG A 90 -13.91 -7.38 26.62
CA ARG A 90 -13.40 -8.17 27.78
C ARG A 90 -13.60 -7.43 29.10
N ALA A 91 -13.35 -6.12 29.13
CA ALA A 91 -13.57 -5.31 30.33
C ALA A 91 -15.04 -5.32 30.75
N ILE A 92 -15.97 -5.13 29.81
CA ILE A 92 -17.41 -5.21 30.08
C ILE A 92 -17.80 -6.61 30.55
N GLY A 93 -17.37 -7.67 29.84
CA GLY A 93 -17.65 -9.06 30.24
C GLY A 93 -17.15 -9.38 31.66
N GLY A 94 -15.93 -8.95 32.00
CA GLY A 94 -15.38 -9.11 33.34
C GLY A 94 -16.16 -8.38 34.44
N THR A 95 -16.75 -7.21 34.14
CA THR A 95 -17.64 -6.51 35.08
C THR A 95 -18.98 -7.21 35.28
N ILE A 96 -19.50 -7.89 34.25
CA ILE A 96 -20.73 -8.67 34.33
C ILE A 96 -20.52 -9.93 35.18
N ASP A 97 -19.41 -10.65 34.97
CA ASP A 97 -19.10 -11.88 35.72
C ASP A 97 -18.77 -11.59 37.20
N SER A 98 -18.09 -10.48 37.49
CA SER A 98 -17.87 -10.00 38.86
C SER A 98 -19.12 -9.39 39.52
N GLY A 99 -20.19 -9.19 38.74
CA GLY A 99 -21.50 -8.71 39.16
C GLY A 99 -22.50 -9.80 39.56
N SER A 100 -22.12 -11.09 39.66
CA SER A 100 -23.02 -12.16 40.17
C SER A 100 -23.25 -12.09 41.69
N GLY A 101 -23.54 -10.89 42.21
CA GLY A 101 -23.85 -10.57 43.60
C GLY A 101 -25.08 -9.68 43.78
N TRP A 102 -25.91 -9.47 42.75
CA TRP A 102 -27.22 -8.81 42.89
C TRP A 102 -28.26 -9.78 43.49
N GLY A 103 -27.96 -10.34 44.66
CA GLY A 103 -28.79 -11.35 45.32
C GLY A 103 -28.66 -11.41 46.84
N ALA A 104 -28.20 -10.34 47.50
CA ALA A 104 -28.04 -10.31 48.95
C ALA A 104 -28.51 -8.98 49.57
N TRP A 105 -29.77 -8.60 49.33
CA TRP A 105 -30.52 -7.72 50.22
C TRP A 105 -31.95 -8.24 50.35
N ARG A 106 -32.11 -9.27 51.18
CA ARG A 106 -33.35 -9.66 51.84
C ARG A 106 -33.04 -10.06 53.27
#